data_AF-A0A8S4D9S0-F1
#
_entry.id   AF-A0A8S4D9S0-F1
#
_cell.length_a   1.000
_cell.length_b   1.000
_cell.length_c   1.000
_cell.angle_alpha   90.00
_cell.angle_beta   90.00
_cell.angle_gamma   90.00
#
_symmetry.space_group_name_H-M   'P 1'
#
loop_
_entity.id
_entity.type
_entity.pdbx_description
1 polymer ?
#
loop_
_entity_poly.entity_id
_entity_poly.type
_entity_poly.pdbx_seq_one_letter_code
_entity_poly.pdbx_strand_id
1 'polypeptide(L)'
;MPRSMDYSSVLEHIKSFPDVTEPEVFGLHNNADITKDYKEANALLHGTLLTQTSISLGGGGEGGLVVELTGELLARLPPPFDVGDVEQRYPALYLNSMNTVLRQELIRYNRLTSVVRKTLHGVHLATQGLAVMSAQLEQCHDCFVRGAVPPAWMDQSYPTMKGLGSYFADLLARPLSMNFHREREVEFIE
;
A
#
# COMPACT_ATOMS: atom_id res chain seq x y z
N MET A 1 -23.28 19.53 -35.72
CA MET A 1 -23.23 18.86 -37.03
C MET A 1 -22.66 19.82 -38.07
N PRO A 2 -21.82 19.34 -39.01
CA PRO A 2 -21.23 20.17 -40.05
C PRO A 2 -22.29 20.75 -41.00
N ARG A 3 -21.98 21.88 -41.65
CA ARG A 3 -22.89 22.55 -42.60
C ARG A 3 -22.93 21.90 -43.98
N SER A 4 -21.88 21.18 -44.36
CA SER A 4 -21.85 20.29 -45.53
C SER A 4 -20.96 19.08 -45.23
N MET A 5 -21.10 18.00 -45.99
CA MET A 5 -20.32 16.77 -45.82
C MET A 5 -18.97 16.81 -46.55
N ASP A 6 -18.54 18.01 -46.97
CA ASP A 6 -17.24 18.23 -47.60
C ASP A 6 -16.13 18.16 -46.56
N TYR A 7 -14.97 17.62 -46.96
CA TYR A 7 -13.81 17.40 -46.08
C TYR A 7 -13.40 18.66 -45.30
N SER A 8 -13.40 19.83 -45.96
CA SER A 8 -13.06 21.12 -45.35
C SER A 8 -14.07 21.56 -44.29
N SER A 9 -15.37 21.35 -44.54
CA SER A 9 -16.47 21.71 -43.64
C SER A 9 -16.51 20.84 -42.38
N VAL A 10 -16.18 19.54 -42.52
CA VAL A 10 -16.04 18.62 -41.39
C VAL A 10 -14.82 18.99 -40.52
N LEU A 11 -13.68 19.33 -41.12
CA LEU A 11 -12.49 19.76 -40.39
C LEU A 11 -12.72 21.06 -39.62
N GLU A 12 -13.40 22.04 -40.22
CA GLU A 12 -13.74 23.30 -39.56
C GLU A 12 -14.69 23.06 -38.38
N HIS A 13 -15.61 22.10 -38.50
CA HIS A 13 -16.48 21.71 -37.38
C HIS A 13 -15.71 21.03 -36.23
N ILE A 14 -14.76 20.13 -36.53
CA ILE A 14 -13.93 19.50 -35.49
C ILE A 14 -13.09 20.55 -34.76
N LYS A 15 -12.52 21.51 -35.48
CA LYS A 15 -11.75 22.63 -34.89
C LYS A 15 -12.59 23.60 -34.06
N SER A 16 -13.91 23.61 -34.26
CA SER A 16 -14.81 24.42 -33.44
C SER A 16 -15.06 23.84 -32.04
N PHE A 17 -14.63 22.61 -31.78
CA PHE A 17 -14.74 22.02 -30.45
C PHE A 17 -13.70 22.60 -29.48
N PRO A 18 -14.06 22.69 -28.19
CA PRO A 18 -13.12 23.15 -27.18
C PRO A 18 -11.96 22.15 -27.03
N ASP A 19 -10.74 22.68 -26.88
CA ASP A 19 -9.52 21.86 -26.66
C ASP A 19 -9.59 21.09 -25.32
N VAL A 20 -10.30 21.64 -24.34
CA VAL A 20 -10.58 20.99 -23.06
C VAL A 20 -12.06 20.63 -23.02
N THR A 21 -12.33 19.34 -23.05
CA THR A 21 -13.68 18.78 -22.96
C THR A 21 -14.02 18.42 -21.53
N GLU A 22 -15.23 18.77 -21.08
CA GLU A 22 -15.73 18.36 -19.77
C GLU A 22 -15.95 16.83 -19.71
N PRO A 23 -15.77 16.19 -18.54
CA PRO A 23 -15.91 14.74 -18.37
C PRO A 23 -17.27 14.18 -18.77
N GLU A 24 -18.32 15.00 -18.65
CA GLU A 24 -19.70 14.63 -18.96
C GLU A 24 -19.89 14.26 -20.43
N VAL A 25 -19.07 14.80 -21.34
CA VAL A 25 -19.08 14.46 -22.77
C VAL A 25 -18.76 12.98 -23.00
N PHE A 26 -17.99 12.37 -22.10
CA PHE A 26 -17.66 10.94 -22.09
C PHE A 26 -18.56 10.13 -21.14
N GLY A 27 -19.59 10.74 -20.57
CA GLY A 27 -20.45 10.13 -19.55
C GLY A 27 -19.76 9.96 -18.19
N LEU A 28 -18.68 10.69 -17.92
CA LEU A 28 -17.94 10.63 -16.67
C LEU A 28 -18.39 11.74 -15.70
N HIS A 29 -18.27 11.48 -14.40
CA HIS A 29 -18.50 12.50 -13.36
C HIS A 29 -17.37 13.53 -13.35
N ASN A 30 -17.65 14.76 -12.90
CA ASN A 30 -16.68 15.86 -12.73
C ASN A 30 -15.47 15.51 -11.81
N ASN A 31 -15.54 14.40 -11.07
CA ASN A 31 -14.42 13.91 -10.26
C ASN A 31 -13.35 13.18 -11.10
N ALA A 32 -13.66 12.89 -12.37
CA ALA A 32 -12.72 12.27 -13.30
C ALA A 32 -11.53 13.21 -13.58
N ASP A 33 -11.78 14.51 -13.72
CA ASP A 33 -10.71 15.51 -13.87
C ASP A 33 -9.83 15.56 -12.63
N ILE A 34 -10.42 15.62 -11.43
CA ILE A 34 -9.67 15.57 -10.16
C ILE A 34 -8.79 14.30 -10.09
N THR A 35 -9.34 13.16 -10.49
CA THR A 35 -8.61 11.87 -10.48
C THR A 35 -7.48 11.86 -11.51
N LYS A 36 -7.71 12.43 -12.70
CA LYS A 36 -6.70 12.59 -13.75
C LYS A 36 -5.57 13.48 -13.25
N ASP A 37 -5.89 14.68 -12.77
CA ASP A 37 -4.92 15.65 -12.29
C ASP A 37 -4.10 15.11 -11.11
N TYR A 38 -4.75 14.41 -10.19
CA TYR A 38 -4.07 13.73 -9.08
C TYR A 38 -3.08 12.66 -9.58
N LYS A 39 -3.47 11.86 -10.58
CA LYS A 39 -2.61 10.84 -11.18
C LYS A 39 -1.44 11.46 -11.94
N GLU A 40 -1.69 12.51 -12.72
CA GLU A 40 -0.65 13.24 -13.46
C GLU A 40 0.36 13.91 -12.52
N ALA A 41 -0.13 14.58 -11.47
CA ALA A 41 0.72 15.18 -10.45
C ALA A 41 1.59 14.12 -9.75
N ASN A 42 1.01 12.99 -9.34
CA ASN A 42 1.78 11.88 -8.75
C ASN A 42 2.80 11.29 -9.74
N ALA A 43 2.45 11.14 -11.01
CA ALA A 43 3.38 10.65 -12.02
C ALA A 43 4.57 11.59 -12.22
N LEU A 44 4.34 12.92 -12.23
CA LEU A 44 5.39 13.93 -12.28
C LEU A 44 6.30 13.90 -11.05
N LEU A 45 5.72 13.81 -9.85
CA LEU A 45 6.48 13.71 -8.60
C LEU A 45 7.32 12.43 -8.56
N HIS A 46 6.74 11.29 -8.96
CA HIS A 46 7.48 10.04 -9.10
C HIS A 46 8.62 10.15 -10.12
N GLY A 47 8.37 10.73 -11.29
CA GLY A 47 9.40 10.97 -12.29
C GLY A 47 10.54 11.84 -11.76
N THR A 48 10.21 12.87 -10.98
CA THR A 48 11.21 13.76 -10.35
C THR A 48 12.02 13.05 -9.28
N LEU A 49 11.39 12.17 -8.48
CA LEU A 49 12.11 11.34 -7.51
C LEU A 49 13.09 10.38 -8.20
N LEU A 50 12.76 9.85 -9.39
CA LEU A 50 13.66 8.98 -10.15
C LEU A 50 14.88 9.72 -10.71
N THR A 51 14.75 11.02 -11.00
CA THR A 51 15.87 11.85 -11.47
C THR A 51 16.71 12.45 -10.34
N GLN A 52 16.25 12.33 -9.09
CA GLN A 52 17.03 12.72 -7.94
C GLN A 52 18.27 11.82 -7.84
N THR A 53 19.41 12.34 -8.28
CA THR A 53 20.70 11.75 -7.97
C THR A 53 20.84 11.76 -6.45
N SER A 54 21.26 10.65 -5.84
CA SER A 54 21.56 10.61 -4.41
C SER A 54 22.56 11.71 -4.09
N ILE A 55 22.07 12.85 -3.61
CA ILE A 55 22.94 13.95 -3.20
C ILE A 55 23.54 13.48 -1.90
N SER A 56 24.73 12.88 -1.98
CA SER A 56 25.57 12.60 -0.84
C SER A 56 26.04 13.94 -0.24
N LEU A 57 25.12 14.61 0.45
CA LEU A 57 25.43 15.72 1.34
C LEU A 57 25.99 15.11 2.62
N GLY A 58 27.32 15.04 2.67
CA GLY A 58 28.16 14.92 3.86
C GLY A 58 27.58 14.21 5.10
N GLY A 59 28.14 13.03 5.39
CA GLY A 59 28.36 12.58 6.78
C GLY A 59 27.34 11.63 7.40
N GLY A 60 26.19 11.39 6.78
CA GLY A 60 25.24 10.35 7.20
C GLY A 60 24.66 9.68 5.97
N GLY A 61 25.27 8.58 5.52
CA GLY A 61 24.84 7.89 4.30
C GLY A 61 23.37 7.45 4.36
N GLU A 62 22.72 7.31 3.20
CA GLU A 62 21.33 6.81 3.06
C GLU A 62 21.06 5.56 3.91
N GLY A 63 22.07 4.71 4.11
CA GLY A 63 21.98 3.52 4.98
C GLY A 63 21.67 3.83 6.46
N GLY A 64 22.13 4.97 7.00
CA GLY A 64 21.87 5.33 8.40
C GLY A 64 20.38 5.57 8.68
N LEU A 65 19.70 6.29 7.78
CA LEU A 65 18.26 6.54 7.87
C LEU A 65 17.45 5.24 7.76
N VAL A 66 17.85 4.35 6.85
CA VAL A 66 17.17 3.05 6.70
C VAL A 66 17.36 2.17 7.94
N VAL A 67 18.52 2.22 8.60
CA VAL A 67 18.77 1.49 9.85
C VAL A 67 17.85 2.00 10.98
N GLU A 68 17.72 3.31 11.14
CA GLU A 68 16.82 3.92 12.12
C GLU A 68 15.36 3.54 11.83
N LEU A 69 14.90 3.74 10.58
CA LEU A 69 13.55 3.40 10.15
C LEU A 69 13.22 1.91 10.36
N THR A 70 14.11 1.01 9.94
CA THR A 70 13.89 -0.43 10.13
C THR A 70 13.87 -0.81 11.62
N GLY A 71 14.69 -0.16 12.45
CA GLY A 71 14.68 -0.32 13.90
C GLY A 71 13.36 0.10 14.54
N GLU A 72 12.85 1.29 14.19
CA GLU A 72 11.57 1.80 14.68
C GLU A 72 10.40 0.90 14.27
N LEU A 73 10.35 0.48 13.00
CA LEU A 73 9.29 -0.39 12.50
C LEU A 73 9.34 -1.78 13.17
N LEU A 74 10.54 -2.33 13.41
CA LEU A 74 10.69 -3.59 14.15
C LEU A 74 10.23 -3.48 15.60
N ALA A 75 10.50 -2.36 16.27
CA ALA A 75 10.09 -2.13 17.66
C ALA A 75 8.57 -2.01 17.80
N ARG A 76 7.88 -1.46 16.78
CA ARG A 76 6.43 -1.29 16.77
C ARG A 76 5.66 -2.53 16.33
N LEU A 77 6.32 -3.52 15.73
CA LEU A 77 5.66 -4.73 15.21
C LEU A 77 5.20 -5.65 16.33
N PRO A 78 3.89 -5.92 16.47
CA PRO A 78 3.37 -6.78 17.52
C PRO A 78 3.90 -8.23 17.38
N PRO A 79 3.99 -8.97 18.49
CA PRO A 79 4.27 -10.39 18.45
C PRO A 79 3.17 -11.14 17.65
N PRO A 80 3.48 -12.29 17.05
CA PRO A 80 2.49 -13.09 16.35
C PRO A 80 1.38 -13.54 17.32
N PHE A 81 0.15 -13.58 16.83
CA PHE A 81 -0.98 -14.07 17.62
C PHE A 81 -0.90 -15.58 17.79
N ASP A 82 -1.23 -16.07 18.99
CA ASP A 82 -1.38 -17.51 19.23
C ASP A 82 -2.74 -17.97 18.71
N VAL A 83 -2.73 -18.63 17.55
CA VAL A 83 -3.95 -19.15 16.92
C VAL A 83 -4.58 -20.27 17.75
N GLY A 84 -3.77 -21.01 18.54
CA GLY A 84 -4.25 -22.10 19.39
C GLY A 84 -5.05 -21.58 20.60
N ASP A 85 -4.56 -20.52 21.24
CA ASP A 85 -5.30 -19.86 22.33
C ASP A 85 -6.62 -19.25 21.81
N VAL A 86 -6.58 -18.62 20.63
CA VAL A 86 -7.78 -18.07 19.99
C VAL A 86 -8.78 -19.17 19.62
N GLU A 87 -8.32 -20.34 19.17
CA GLU A 87 -9.19 -21.47 18.85
C GLU A 87 -9.88 -22.06 20.10
N GLN A 88 -9.19 -22.09 21.24
CA GLN A 88 -9.78 -22.51 22.51
C GLN A 88 -10.78 -21.49 23.04
N ARG A 89 -10.45 -20.21 22.92
CA ARG A 89 -11.28 -19.10 23.40
C ARG A 89 -12.49 -18.84 22.50
N TYR A 90 -12.38 -19.13 21.22
CA TYR A 90 -13.39 -18.91 20.19
C TYR A 90 -13.53 -20.15 19.29
N PRO A 91 -14.18 -21.22 19.78
CA PRO A 91 -14.41 -22.40 18.97
C PRO A 91 -15.29 -22.07 17.75
N ALA A 92 -14.97 -22.70 16.62
CA ALA A 92 -15.73 -22.60 15.39
C ALA A 92 -17.05 -23.36 15.55
N LEU A 93 -18.10 -22.66 15.99
CA LEU A 93 -19.46 -23.19 16.08
C LEU A 93 -20.22 -22.87 14.79
N TYR A 94 -21.09 -23.79 14.36
CA TYR A 94 -21.90 -23.61 13.16
C TYR A 94 -22.76 -22.34 13.18
N LEU A 95 -23.21 -21.92 14.36
CA LEU A 95 -24.00 -20.71 14.56
C LEU A 95 -23.17 -19.42 14.61
N ASN A 96 -21.83 -19.51 14.62
CA ASN A 96 -20.95 -18.35 14.74
C ASN A 96 -19.84 -18.42 13.69
N SER A 97 -20.23 -18.16 12.44
CA SER A 97 -19.35 -18.22 11.25
C SER A 97 -18.18 -17.23 11.33
N MET A 98 -18.34 -16.13 12.05
CA MET A 98 -17.32 -15.09 12.22
C MET A 98 -16.09 -15.56 13.00
N ASN A 99 -16.24 -16.51 13.94
CA ASN A 99 -15.08 -17.12 14.61
C ASN A 99 -14.14 -17.82 13.61
N THR A 100 -14.72 -18.41 12.55
CA THR A 100 -13.94 -19.08 11.49
C THR A 100 -13.22 -18.05 10.62
N VAL A 101 -13.88 -16.94 10.28
CA VAL A 101 -13.28 -15.82 9.52
C VAL A 101 -12.16 -15.16 10.33
N LEU A 102 -12.40 -14.88 11.61
CA LEU A 102 -11.40 -14.32 12.53
C LEU A 102 -10.13 -15.20 12.57
N ARG A 103 -10.30 -16.51 12.71
CA ARG A 103 -9.18 -17.46 12.68
C ARG A 103 -8.40 -17.38 11.37
N GLN A 104 -9.08 -17.37 10.23
CA GLN A 104 -8.43 -17.29 8.93
C GLN A 104 -7.69 -15.96 8.73
N GLU A 105 -8.30 -14.84 9.12
CA GLU A 105 -7.67 -13.53 9.05
C GLU A 105 -6.45 -13.42 9.98
N LEU A 106 -6.49 -13.99 11.19
CA LEU A 106 -5.33 -14.05 12.08
C LEU A 106 -4.20 -14.91 11.50
N ILE A 107 -4.51 -16.04 10.88
CA ILE A 107 -3.50 -16.87 10.18
C ILE A 107 -2.84 -16.07 9.05
N ARG A 108 -3.64 -15.37 8.23
CA ARG A 108 -3.13 -14.52 7.14
C ARG A 108 -2.30 -13.35 7.68
N TYR A 109 -2.76 -12.70 8.74
CA TYR A 109 -2.06 -11.60 9.40
C TYR A 109 -0.71 -12.05 9.98
N ASN A 110 -0.66 -13.21 10.62
CA ASN A 110 0.59 -13.79 11.14
C ASN A 110 1.58 -14.12 10.02
N ARG A 111 1.11 -14.65 8.88
CA ARG A 111 1.95 -14.90 7.70
C ARG A 111 2.56 -13.61 7.17
N LEU A 112 1.74 -12.57 6.98
CA LEU A 112 2.19 -11.25 6.53
C LEU A 112 3.20 -10.66 7.51
N THR A 113 2.87 -10.61 8.80
CA THR A 113 3.73 -10.07 9.87
C THR A 113 5.07 -10.81 9.95
N SER A 114 5.10 -12.12 9.68
CA SER A 114 6.32 -12.91 9.61
C SER A 114 7.23 -12.47 8.45
N VAL A 115 6.67 -12.23 7.26
CA VAL A 115 7.43 -11.75 6.09
C VAL A 115 7.94 -10.32 6.34
N VAL A 116 7.10 -9.44 6.86
CA VAL A 116 7.47 -8.06 7.23
C VAL A 116 8.61 -8.06 8.24
N ARG A 117 8.53 -8.88 9.30
CA ARG A 117 9.59 -8.99 10.30
C ARG A 117 10.90 -9.51 9.72
N LYS A 118 10.86 -10.56 8.90
CA LYS A 118 12.06 -11.15 8.27
C LYS A 118 12.75 -10.17 7.33
N THR A 119 11.98 -9.47 6.50
CA THR A 119 12.50 -8.49 5.55
C THR A 119 13.09 -7.27 6.26
N LEU A 120 12.40 -6.69 7.25
CA LEU A 120 12.93 -5.57 8.04
C LEU A 120 14.22 -5.96 8.76
N HIS A 121 14.26 -7.14 9.39
CA HIS A 121 15.46 -7.61 10.08
C HIS A 121 16.62 -7.89 9.12
N GLY A 122 16.33 -8.50 7.97
CA GLY A 122 17.32 -8.75 6.92
C GLY A 122 17.93 -7.46 6.37
N VAL A 123 17.11 -6.46 6.06
CA VAL A 123 17.59 -5.15 5.59
C VAL A 123 18.36 -4.44 6.70
N HIS A 124 17.86 -4.42 7.94
CA HIS A 124 18.54 -3.79 9.08
C HIS A 124 19.97 -4.32 9.26
N LEU A 125 20.14 -5.64 9.25
CA LEU A 125 21.46 -6.27 9.37
C LEU A 125 22.34 -6.06 8.13
N ALA A 126 21.77 -6.15 6.93
CA ALA A 126 22.51 -5.98 5.69
C ALA A 126 23.05 -4.54 5.54
N THR A 127 22.26 -3.53 5.90
CA THR A 127 22.67 -2.13 5.87
C THR A 127 23.75 -1.81 6.90
N GLN A 128 23.80 -2.56 8.02
CA GLN A 128 24.88 -2.48 9.01
C GLN A 128 26.15 -3.27 8.61
N GLY A 129 26.12 -3.98 7.47
CA GLY A 129 27.22 -4.85 7.05
C GLY A 129 27.33 -6.16 7.84
N LEU A 130 26.32 -6.51 8.63
CA LEU A 130 26.25 -7.74 9.43
C LEU A 130 25.62 -8.92 8.67
N ALA A 131 24.99 -8.65 7.53
CA ALA A 131 24.44 -9.66 6.63
C ALA A 131 24.75 -9.31 5.16
N VAL A 132 24.71 -10.32 4.29
CA VAL A 132 24.91 -10.11 2.85
C VAL A 132 23.66 -9.47 2.24
N MET A 133 23.84 -8.35 1.54
CA MET A 133 22.79 -7.71 0.75
C MET A 133 22.47 -8.59 -0.47
N SER A 134 21.38 -9.34 -0.42
CA SER A 134 20.86 -10.08 -1.58
C SER A 134 20.04 -9.16 -2.48
N ALA A 135 19.84 -9.54 -3.75
CA ALA A 135 19.02 -8.77 -4.68
C ALA A 135 17.59 -8.49 -4.15
N GLN A 136 17.02 -9.42 -3.36
CA GLN A 136 15.72 -9.22 -2.74
C GLN A 136 15.77 -8.20 -1.59
N LEU A 137 16.84 -8.20 -0.78
CA LEU A 137 17.01 -7.23 0.30
C LEU A 137 17.35 -5.84 -0.23
N GLU A 138 18.13 -5.76 -1.30
CA GLU A 138 18.44 -4.52 -2.02
C GLU A 138 17.17 -3.88 -2.57
N GLN A 139 16.31 -4.66 -3.23
CA GLN A 139 15.01 -4.16 -3.69
C GLN A 139 14.15 -3.64 -2.53
N CYS A 140 14.15 -4.32 -1.38
CA CYS A 140 13.43 -3.87 -0.20
C CYS A 140 14.02 -2.57 0.38
N HIS A 141 15.36 -2.46 0.42
CA HIS A 141 16.08 -1.28 0.84
C HIS A 141 15.70 -0.07 -0.02
N ASP A 142 15.72 -0.21 -1.35
CA ASP A 142 15.36 0.87 -2.28
C ASP A 142 13.89 1.27 -2.16
N CYS A 143 13.01 0.33 -1.81
CA CYS A 143 11.63 0.64 -1.47
C CYS A 143 11.55 1.47 -0.18
N PHE A 144 12.31 1.15 0.86
CA PHE A 144 12.32 1.91 2.11
C PHE A 144 12.88 3.32 1.93
N VAL A 145 13.94 3.50 1.16
CA VAL A 145 14.49 4.83 0.82
C VAL A 145 13.43 5.68 0.10
N ARG A 146 12.65 5.08 -0.80
CA ARG A 146 11.57 5.77 -1.53
C ARG A 146 10.24 5.85 -0.76
N GLY A 147 10.17 5.34 0.47
CA GLY A 147 8.92 5.30 1.24
C GLY A 147 7.82 4.44 0.62
N ALA A 148 8.18 3.44 -0.19
CA ALA A 148 7.27 2.52 -0.87
C ALA A 148 7.18 1.17 -0.13
N VAL A 149 6.07 0.47 -0.33
CA VAL A 149 5.88 -0.89 0.22
C VAL A 149 6.63 -1.90 -0.66
N PRO A 150 7.49 -2.77 -0.08
CA PRO A 150 8.21 -3.78 -0.87
C PRO A 150 7.27 -4.79 -1.56
N PRO A 151 7.61 -5.27 -2.77
CA PRO A 151 6.84 -6.29 -3.49
C PRO A 151 6.60 -7.56 -2.67
N ALA A 152 7.60 -7.99 -1.90
CA ALA A 152 7.49 -9.15 -1.01
C ALA A 152 6.36 -9.03 0.03
N TRP A 153 6.01 -7.80 0.44
CA TRP A 153 4.88 -7.56 1.33
C TRP A 153 3.57 -7.56 0.55
N MET A 154 3.58 -6.95 -0.64
CA MET A 154 2.40 -6.87 -1.52
C MET A 154 1.87 -8.23 -1.92
N ASP A 155 2.74 -9.21 -2.20
CA ASP A 155 2.35 -10.59 -2.56
C ASP A 155 1.55 -11.31 -1.46
N GLN A 156 1.78 -10.94 -0.19
CA GLN A 156 1.09 -11.52 0.96
C GLN A 156 0.01 -10.59 1.52
N SER A 157 -0.04 -9.34 1.07
CA SER A 157 -0.96 -8.34 1.56
C SER A 157 -2.13 -8.11 0.63
N TYR A 158 -3.03 -7.24 1.07
CA TYR A 158 -4.16 -6.78 0.29
C TYR A 158 -3.70 -5.74 -0.74
N PRO A 159 -4.41 -5.62 -1.89
CA PRO A 159 -4.14 -4.56 -2.86
C PRO A 159 -4.19 -3.18 -2.17
N THR A 160 -3.11 -2.43 -2.27
CA THR A 160 -2.95 -1.12 -1.62
C THR A 160 -2.12 -0.20 -2.51
N MET A 161 -2.47 1.09 -2.50
CA MET A 161 -1.68 2.16 -3.12
C MET A 161 -1.10 3.10 -2.04
N LYS A 162 -1.13 2.68 -0.77
CA LYS A 162 -0.63 3.46 0.37
C LYS A 162 0.91 3.47 0.37
N GLY A 163 1.50 4.61 0.72
CA GLY A 163 2.92 4.69 1.05
C GLY A 163 3.27 3.88 2.31
N LEU A 164 4.56 3.62 2.54
CA LEU A 164 5.06 2.74 3.59
C LEU A 164 4.52 3.10 4.98
N GLY A 165 4.55 4.38 5.36
CA GLY A 165 4.06 4.84 6.66
C GLY A 165 2.56 4.60 6.86
N SER A 166 1.75 4.98 5.86
CA SER A 166 0.29 4.77 5.89
C SER A 166 -0.08 3.29 5.84
N TYR A 167 0.67 2.48 5.10
CA TYR A 167 0.51 1.04 5.07
C TYR A 167 0.81 0.40 6.42
N PHE A 168 1.90 0.81 7.06
CA PHE A 168 2.31 0.27 8.36
C PHE A 168 1.34 0.65 9.48
N ALA A 169 0.83 1.89 9.47
CA ALA A 169 -0.21 2.31 10.40
C ALA A 169 -1.49 1.47 10.24
N ASP A 170 -1.90 1.18 9.00
CA ASP A 170 -3.04 0.34 8.68
C ASP A 170 -2.84 -1.12 9.13
N LEU A 171 -1.63 -1.66 8.92
CA LEU A 171 -1.24 -2.98 9.40
C LEU A 171 -1.42 -3.09 10.91
N LEU A 172 -0.96 -2.09 11.67
CA LEU A 172 -1.07 -2.05 13.13
C LEU A 172 -2.51 -1.89 13.64
N ALA A 173 -3.37 -1.18 12.90
CA ALA A 173 -4.77 -0.97 13.29
C ALA A 173 -5.66 -2.21 13.04
N ARG A 174 -5.23 -3.12 12.16
CA ARG A 174 -6.05 -4.24 11.68
C ARG A 174 -6.54 -5.20 12.78
N PRO A 175 -5.71 -5.61 13.77
CA PRO A 175 -6.18 -6.47 14.86
C PRO A 175 -7.30 -5.84 15.69
N LEU A 176 -7.28 -4.52 15.87
CA LEU A 176 -8.32 -3.78 16.59
C LEU A 176 -9.65 -3.85 15.84
N SER A 177 -9.61 -3.65 14.51
CA SER A 177 -10.80 -3.76 13.65
C SER A 177 -11.40 -5.17 13.69
N MET A 178 -10.57 -6.22 13.66
CA MET A 178 -11.04 -7.61 13.76
C MET A 178 -11.83 -7.88 15.05
N ASN A 179 -11.38 -7.34 16.19
CA ASN A 179 -12.11 -7.46 17.47
C ASN A 179 -13.44 -6.68 17.47
N PHE A 180 -13.46 -5.47 16.89
CA PHE A 180 -14.66 -4.63 16.82
C PHE A 180 -15.78 -5.21 15.95
N HIS A 181 -15.44 -5.88 14.84
CA HIS A 181 -16.45 -6.51 13.98
C HIS A 181 -17.15 -7.69 14.66
N ARG A 182 -16.49 -8.37 15.61
CA ARG A 182 -17.08 -9.44 16.40
C ARG A 182 -18.09 -8.92 17.42
N GLU A 183 -17.77 -7.84 18.14
CA GLU A 183 -18.64 -7.30 19.21
C GLU A 183 -20.02 -6.91 18.66
N ARG A 184 -20.07 -6.35 17.45
CA ARG A 184 -21.32 -5.97 16.79
C ARG A 184 -22.19 -7.13 16.34
N GLU A 185 -21.63 -8.32 16.11
CA GLU A 185 -22.42 -9.48 15.68
C GLU A 185 -23.03 -10.21 16.89
N VAL A 186 -22.36 -10.16 18.04
CA VAL A 186 -22.93 -10.65 19.31
C VAL A 186 -24.18 -9.83 19.68
N GLU A 187 -24.16 -8.52 19.47
CA GLU A 187 -25.33 -7.63 19.68
C GLU A 187 -26.48 -7.86 18.70
N PHE A 188 -26.25 -8.51 17.56
CA PHE A 188 -27.30 -8.80 16.56
C PHE A 188 -27.95 -10.18 16.74
N ILE A 189 -27.37 -11.04 17.58
CA ILE A 189 -27.83 -12.41 17.82
C ILE A 189 -28.54 -12.53 19.18
N GLU A 190 -28.49 -11.50 20.04
CA GLU A 190 -29.31 -11.35 21.26
C GLU A 190 -30.56 -10.48 21.00
#